data_AF-A0A1H3G8D5-F1
#
_entry.id   AF-A0A1H3G8D5-F1
#
_cell.length_a   1.000
_cell.length_b   1.000
_cell.length_c   1.000
_cell.angle_alpha   90.00
_cell.angle_beta   90.00
_cell.angle_gamma   90.00
#
_symmetry.space_group_name_H-M   'P 1'
#
loop_
_entity.id
_entity.type
_entity.pdbx_description
1 polymer ?
#
loop_
_entity_poly.entity_id
_entity_poly.type
_entity_poly.pdbx_seq_one_letter_code
_entity_poly.pdbx_strand_id
1 'polypeptide(L)' 'MGLFDSTRVLVGIALMIVGTLLFLPGIFPGTSQLFTYALVPAAALLTLGTWLVGTSESGPVV' A
#
# COMPACT_ATOMS: atom_id res chain seq x y z
N MET A 1 21.98 -7.44 -5.71
CA MET A 1 21.12 -7.34 -4.51
C MET A 1 19.71 -7.55 -5.00
N GLY A 2 19.00 -8.54 -4.48
CA GLY A 2 17.64 -8.85 -4.93
C GLY A 2 16.69 -7.73 -4.53
N LEU A 3 15.70 -7.45 -5.37
CA LEU A 3 14.62 -6.48 -5.11
C LEU A 3 14.00 -6.63 -3.70
N PHE A 4 13.93 -7.86 -3.19
CA PHE A 4 13.31 -8.19 -1.90
C PHE A 4 14.28 -8.18 -0.70
N ASP A 5 15.58 -7.92 -0.90
CA ASP A 5 16.55 -7.89 0.20
C ASP A 5 16.39 -6.64 1.09
N SER A 6 15.69 -5.62 0.60
CA SER A 6 15.40 -4.40 1.33
C SER A 6 14.15 -4.55 2.19
N THR A 7 14.32 -4.50 3.51
CA THR A 7 13.21 -4.45 4.47
C THR A 7 12.21 -3.35 4.13
N ARG A 8 12.68 -2.22 3.57
CA ARG A 8 11.83 -1.12 3.13
C ARG A 8 10.88 -1.53 1.99
N VAL A 9 11.39 -2.28 1.00
CA VAL A 9 10.59 -2.81 -0.10
C VAL A 9 9.59 -3.84 0.42
N LEU A 10 10.03 -4.75 1.29
CA LEU A 10 9.16 -5.78 1.87
C LEU A 10 7.99 -5.18 2.66
N VAL A 11 8.29 -4.17 3.49
CA VAL A 11 7.26 -3.41 4.22
C VAL A 11 6.34 -2.67 3.25
N GLY A 12 6.88 -2.03 2.21
CA GLY A 12 6.09 -1.35 1.20
C GLY A 12 5.09 -2.29 0.50
N ILE A 13 5.55 -3.47 0.09
CA ILE A 13 4.69 -4.51 -0.51
C ILE A 13 3.62 -4.99 0.48
N ALA A 14 3.98 -5.23 1.75
CA ALA A 14 3.03 -5.64 2.76
C ALA A 14 1.91 -4.59 2.96
N LEU A 15 2.27 -3.31 3.02
CA LEU A 15 1.31 -2.20 3.10
C LEU A 15 0.39 -2.16 1.86
N MET A 16 0.92 -2.39 0.67
CA MET A 16 0.11 -2.45 -0.55
C MET A 16 -0.92 -3.58 -0.50
N ILE A 17 -0.50 -4.78 -0.06
CA ILE A 17 -1.40 -5.94 0.04
C ILE A 17 -2.51 -5.66 1.05
N VAL A 18 -2.17 -5.18 2.25
CA VAL A 18 -3.15 -4.87 3.29
C VAL A 18 -4.10 -3.76 2.83
N GLY A 19 -3.58 -2.68 2.24
CA GLY A 19 -4.40 -1.58 1.72
C GLY A 19 -5.36 -2.04 0.63
N THR A 20 -4.90 -2.91 -0.28
CA THR A 20 -5.74 -3.46 -1.36
C THR A 20 -6.86 -4.34 -0.80
N LEU A 21 -6.54 -5.22 0.15
CA LEU A 21 -7.52 -6.07 0.81
C LEU A 21 -8.57 -5.26 1.56
N LEU A 22 -8.16 -4.15 2.18
CA LEU A 22 -9.09 -3.24 2.87
C LEU A 22 -9.97 -2.44 1.91
N PHE A 23 -9.51 -2.22 0.67
CA PHE A 23 -10.28 -1.54 -0.38
C PHE A 23 -11.41 -2.40 -0.97
N LEU A 24 -11.22 -3.74 -1.01
CA LEU A 24 -12.16 -4.70 -1.60
C LEU A 24 -13.60 -4.64 -1.06
N PRO A 25 -13.86 -4.61 0.26
CA PRO A 25 -15.23 -4.49 0.73
C PRO A 25 -15.86 -3.14 0.37
N GLY A 26 -15.05 -2.08 0.19
CA GLY A 26 -15.50 -0.72 -0.10
C GLY A 26 -16.04 -0.47 -1.51
N ILE A 27 -15.76 -1.36 -2.46
CA ILE A 27 -16.18 -1.22 -3.87
C ILE A 27 -17.58 -1.78 -4.15
N PHE A 28 -18.18 -2.51 -3.22
CA PHE A 28 -19.49 -3.12 -3.41
C PHE A 28 -20.63 -2.12 -3.14
N PRO A 29 -21.72 -2.14 -3.93
CA PRO A 29 -22.91 -1.36 -3.62
C PRO A 29 -23.55 -1.85 -2.31
N GLY A 30 -24.10 -0.93 -1.51
CA GLY A 30 -24.71 -1.26 -0.22
C GLY A 30 -23.70 -1.53 0.90
N THR A 31 -22.43 -1.20 0.69
CA THR A 31 -21.38 -1.29 1.71
C THR A 31 -21.73 -0.48 2.96
N SER A 32 -21.48 -1.05 4.13
CA SER A 32 -21.74 -0.37 5.41
C SER A 32 -20.85 0.87 5.58
N GLN A 33 -21.36 1.86 6.30
CA GLN A 33 -20.66 3.12 6.54
C GLN A 33 -19.28 2.91 7.23
N LEU A 34 -19.12 1.82 8.00
CA LEU A 34 -17.85 1.42 8.58
C LEU A 34 -16.77 1.15 7.53
N PHE A 35 -17.12 0.38 6.48
CA PHE A 35 -16.18 0.08 5.39
C PHE A 35 -15.93 1.30 4.51
N THR A 36 -16.91 2.20 4.37
CA THR A 36 -16.68 3.50 3.73
C THR A 36 -15.62 4.31 4.47
N TYR A 37 -15.66 4.35 5.81
CA TYR A 37 -14.61 5.01 6.59
C TYR A 37 -13.27 4.28 6.53
N ALA A 38 -13.28 2.95 6.42
CA ALA A 38 -12.07 2.14 6.25
C ALA A 38 -11.32 2.42 4.92
N LEU A 39 -11.97 3.03 3.93
CA LEU A 39 -11.30 3.47 2.70
C LEU A 39 -10.21 4.51 2.95
N VAL A 40 -10.35 5.34 3.98
CA VAL A 40 -9.34 6.36 4.33
C VAL A 40 -8.01 5.72 4.75
N PRO A 41 -7.96 4.82 5.76
CA PRO A 41 -6.73 4.11 6.06
C PRO A 41 -6.30 3.17 4.93
N ALA A 42 -7.22 2.58 4.16
CA ALA A 42 -6.85 1.76 2.99
C ALA A 42 -6.03 2.57 1.97
N ALA A 43 -6.51 3.76 1.61
CA ALA A 43 -5.82 4.67 0.71
C ALA A 43 -4.45 5.08 1.28
N ALA A 44 -4.39 5.42 2.57
CA ALA A 44 -3.13 5.78 3.23
C ALA A 44 -2.09 4.65 3.17
N LEU A 45 -2.50 3.40 3.44
CA LEU A 45 -1.63 2.22 3.34
C LEU A 45 -1.10 2.03 1.92
N LEU A 46 -1.96 2.17 0.90
CA LEU A 46 -1.55 2.09 -0.50
C LEU A 46 -0.54 3.18 -0.86
N THR A 47 -0.80 4.43 -0.46
CA THR A 47 0.10 5.56 -0.71
C THR A 47 1.46 5.37 -0.05
N LEU A 48 1.49 4.93 1.21
CA LEU A 48 2.74 4.69 1.91
C LEU A 48 3.49 3.49 1.31
N GLY A 49 2.77 2.42 0.94
CA GLY A 49 3.33 1.27 0.27
C GLY A 49 4.01 1.63 -1.04
N THR A 50 3.32 2.36 -1.92
CA THR A 50 3.87 2.82 -3.21
C THR A 50 5.04 3.75 -3.04
N TRP A 51 5.00 4.64 -2.06
CA TRP A 51 6.13 5.52 -1.77
C TRP A 51 7.36 4.74 -1.28
N LEU A 52 7.20 3.78 -0.36
CA LEU A 52 8.32 3.00 0.17
C LEU A 52 8.97 2.12 -0.90
N VAL A 53 8.17 1.50 -1.78
CA VAL A 53 8.69 0.70 -2.89
C VAL A 53 9.33 1.61 -3.94
N GLY A 54 8.66 2.69 -4.34
CA GLY A 54 9.13 3.60 -5.39
C GLY A 54 10.35 4.45 -5.02
N THR A 55 10.65 4.63 -3.73
CA THR A 55 11.82 5.36 -3.22
C THR A 55 12.87 4.43 -2.59
N SER A 56 12.77 3.13 -2.84
CA SER A 56 13.67 2.14 -2.25
C SER A 56 15.06 2.13 -2.87
N GLU A 57 15.20 2.62 -4.11
CA GLU A 57 16.49 2.80 -4.74
C GLU A 57 17.05 4.19 -4.40
N SER A 58 18.35 4.25 -4.09
CA SER A 58 19.11 5.50 -4.09
C SER A 58 19.02 6.10 -5.50
N GLY A 59 18.63 7.37 -5.59
CA GLY A 59 18.32 8.11 -6.82
C GLY A 59 19.39 8.02 -7.93
N PRO A 60 19.11 8.61 -9.10
CA PRO A 60 19.77 8.27 -10.36
C PRO A 60 21.29 8.21 -10.21
N VAL A 61 21.85 7.08 -10.65
CA VAL A 61 23.27 6.92 -10.96
C VAL A 61 23.62 7.90 -12.07
N VAL A 62 23.95 9.14 -11.71
CA VAL A 62 24.60 10.11 -12.60
C VAL A 62 26.11 10.01 -12.44
#